data_AF-A0A3C0B881-F1
#
_entry.id   AF-A0A3C0B881-F1
#
_cell.length_a   1.000
_cell.length_b   1.000
_cell.length_c   1.000
_cell.angle_alpha   90.00
_cell.angle_beta   90.00
_cell.angle_gamma   90.00
#
_symmetry.space_group_name_H-M   'P 1'
#
loop_
_entity.id
_entity.type
_entity.pdbx_description
1 polymer ?
#
loop_
_entity_poly.entity_id
_entity_poly.type
_entity_poly.pdbx_seq_one_letter_code
_entity_poly.pdbx_strand_id
1 'polypeptide(L)'
;NAVIIGFQVRPSMAARKLAEQEQIDIRLYSIIYTAINEIKAAIEGMLSPDIEEKIVCNLEVRDVFKITKVGTVAGCMVLDGKIHRNTKIRIIRDGIVIHTGVLGSLKRFKDDVKEVS
;
A
#
# COMPACT_ATOMS: atom_id res chain seq x y z
N ASN A 1 -18.84 -12.38 -5.29
CA ASN A 1 -19.25 -11.65 -6.50
C ASN A 1 -18.69 -12.32 -7.73
N ALA A 2 -19.57 -12.86 -8.57
CA ALA A 2 -19.22 -13.42 -9.86
C ALA A 2 -19.95 -12.64 -10.95
N VAL A 3 -19.30 -12.44 -12.10
CA VAL A 3 -19.89 -11.80 -13.28
C VAL A 3 -20.01 -12.85 -14.36
N ILE A 4 -21.21 -13.01 -14.91
CA ILE A 4 -21.47 -13.94 -16.03
C ILE A 4 -21.37 -13.15 -17.33
N ILE A 5 -20.59 -13.69 -18.29
CA ILE A 5 -20.36 -13.05 -19.60
C ILE A 5 -20.93 -13.93 -20.71
N GLY A 6 -21.83 -13.36 -21.51
CA GLY A 6 -22.37 -14.01 -22.71
C GLY A 6 -21.90 -13.30 -23.98
N PHE A 7 -21.32 -14.03 -24.92
CA PHE A 7 -20.94 -13.51 -26.24
C PHE A 7 -21.87 -14.06 -27.33
N GLN A 8 -22.58 -13.19 -28.04
CA GLN A 8 -23.56 -13.57 -29.09
C GLN A 8 -24.61 -14.61 -28.63
N VAL A 9 -24.92 -14.66 -27.34
CA VAL A 9 -25.93 -15.56 -26.76
C VAL A 9 -26.97 -14.77 -25.99
N ARG A 10 -28.19 -15.31 -25.92
CA ARG A 10 -29.24 -14.80 -25.04
C ARG A 10 -29.44 -15.76 -23.87
N PRO A 11 -29.45 -15.27 -22.61
CA PRO A 11 -29.77 -16.11 -21.47
C PRO A 11 -31.23 -16.56 -21.53
N SER A 12 -31.49 -17.76 -21.03
CA SER A 12 -32.85 -18.23 -20.85
C SER A 12 -33.57 -17.44 -19.75
N MET A 13 -34.91 -17.42 -19.80
CA MET A 13 -35.73 -16.73 -18.79
C MET A 13 -35.45 -17.25 -17.37
N ALA A 14 -35.21 -18.55 -17.21
CA ALA A 14 -34.86 -19.16 -15.94
C ALA A 14 -33.50 -18.67 -15.42
N ALA A 15 -32.50 -18.57 -16.30
CA ALA A 15 -31.16 -18.11 -15.93
C ALA A 15 -31.16 -16.64 -15.51
N ARG A 16 -31.93 -15.78 -16.21
CA ARG A 16 -32.07 -14.37 -15.84
C ARG A 16 -32.72 -14.18 -14.47
N LYS A 17 -33.81 -14.93 -14.21
CA LYS A 17 -34.52 -14.85 -12.93
C LYS A 17 -33.66 -15.32 -11.75
N LEU A 18 -32.89 -16.39 -11.95
CA LEU A 18 -31.96 -16.89 -10.95
C LEU A 18 -30.84 -15.87 -10.68
N ALA A 19 -30.29 -15.25 -11.73
CA ALA A 19 -29.26 -14.23 -11.57
C ALA A 19 -29.77 -12.97 -10.85
N GLU A 20 -31.00 -12.54 -11.12
CA GLU A 20 -31.63 -11.42 -10.38
C GLU A 20 -31.84 -11.76 -8.89
N GLN A 21 -32.21 -13.01 -8.57
CA GLN A 21 -32.37 -13.47 -7.18
C GLN A 21 -31.04 -13.53 -6.43
N GLU A 22 -29.99 -14.04 -7.07
CA GLU A 22 -28.66 -14.20 -6.48
C GLU A 22 -27.80 -12.93 -6.60
N GLN A 23 -28.35 -11.83 -7.13
CA GLN A 23 -27.64 -10.57 -7.40
C GLN A 23 -26.37 -10.78 -8.24
N ILE A 24 -26.45 -11.66 -9.23
CA ILE A 24 -25.36 -11.97 -10.17
C ILE A 24 -25.52 -11.11 -11.43
N ASP A 25 -24.48 -10.34 -11.75
CA ASP A 25 -24.45 -9.54 -12.97
C ASP A 25 -24.25 -10.41 -14.21
N ILE A 26 -25.19 -10.33 -15.16
CA ILE A 26 -25.05 -10.91 -16.50
C ILE A 26 -24.74 -9.80 -17.50
N ARG A 27 -23.57 -9.85 -18.13
CA ARG A 27 -23.16 -8.92 -19.20
C ARG A 27 -23.18 -9.63 -20.55
N LEU A 28 -23.87 -9.02 -21.52
CA LEU A 28 -24.00 -9.57 -22.86
C LEU A 28 -23.23 -8.69 -23.84
N TYR A 29 -22.34 -9.30 -24.62
CA TYR A 29 -21.53 -8.62 -25.61
C TYR A 29 -21.80 -9.16 -27.00
N SER A 30 -21.89 -8.24 -27.96
CA SER A 30 -21.96 -8.57 -29.39
C SER A 30 -20.62 -8.33 -30.10
N ILE A 31 -19.69 -7.61 -29.47
CA ILE A 31 -18.37 -7.26 -29.98
C ILE A 31 -17.30 -7.83 -29.05
N ILE A 32 -16.44 -8.71 -29.57
CA ILE A 32 -15.49 -9.47 -28.76
C ILE A 32 -14.42 -8.58 -28.12
N TYR A 33 -13.99 -7.51 -28.81
CA TYR A 33 -12.98 -6.59 -28.30
C TYR A 33 -13.47 -5.80 -27.09
N THR A 34 -14.76 -5.42 -27.05
CA THR A 34 -15.36 -4.75 -25.89
C THR A 34 -15.41 -5.68 -24.68
N ALA A 35 -15.77 -6.95 -24.89
CA ALA A 35 -15.78 -7.95 -23.82
C ALA A 35 -14.39 -8.16 -23.22
N ILE A 36 -13.37 -8.30 -24.07
CA ILE A 36 -11.97 -8.48 -23.62
C ILE A 36 -11.49 -7.25 -22.84
N ASN A 37 -11.76 -6.04 -23.33
CA ASN A 37 -11.33 -4.82 -22.67
C ASN A 37 -12.01 -4.61 -21.32
N GLU A 38 -13.31 -4.91 -21.19
CA GLU A 38 -13.99 -4.84 -19.90
C GLU A 38 -13.48 -5.86 -18.90
N ILE A 39 -13.18 -7.09 -19.33
CA ILE A 39 -12.57 -8.10 -18.46
C ILE A 39 -11.19 -7.63 -17.98
N LYS A 40 -10.36 -7.08 -18.89
CA LYS A 40 -9.07 -6.51 -18.53
C LYS A 40 -9.20 -5.36 -17.54
N ALA A 41 -10.09 -4.40 -17.79
CA ALA A 41 -10.31 -3.27 -16.90
C ALA A 41 -10.85 -3.69 -15.52
N ALA A 42 -11.72 -4.70 -15.46
CA ALA A 42 -12.22 -5.25 -14.20
C ALA A 42 -11.10 -5.93 -13.40
N ILE A 43 -10.19 -6.64 -14.06
CA ILE A 43 -9.01 -7.25 -13.43
C ILE A 43 -8.02 -6.16 -13.00
N GLU A 44 -7.74 -5.18 -13.85
CA GLU A 44 -6.85 -4.04 -13.55
C GLU A 44 -7.37 -3.20 -12.37
N GLY A 45 -8.70 -2.99 -12.27
CA GLY A 45 -9.32 -2.33 -11.13
C GLY A 45 -9.28 -3.14 -9.83
N MET A 46 -9.04 -4.46 -9.91
CA MET A 46 -8.86 -5.36 -8.77
C MET A 46 -7.38 -5.68 -8.48
N LEU A 47 -6.45 -5.31 -9.36
CA LEU A 47 -5.02 -5.40 -9.06
C LEU A 47 -4.74 -4.42 -7.92
N SER A 48 -4.45 -4.98 -6.74
CA SER A 48 -3.87 -4.19 -5.65
C SER A 48 -2.60 -3.55 -6.20
N PRO A 49 -2.43 -2.21 -6.07
CA PRO A 49 -1.23 -1.57 -6.57
C PRO A 49 -0.01 -2.29 -6.00
N ASP A 50 0.95 -2.64 -6.84
CA ASP A 50 2.21 -3.23 -6.37
C ASP A 50 2.89 -2.23 -5.43
N ILE A 51 2.81 -2.48 -4.12
CA ILE A 51 3.43 -1.63 -3.11
C ILE A 51 4.91 -2.01 -3.07
N GLU A 52 5.71 -1.35 -3.91
CA GLU A 52 7.16 -1.45 -3.82
C GLU A 52 7.67 -0.64 -2.61
N GLU A 53 8.20 -1.33 -1.59
CA GLU A 53 8.92 -0.67 -0.51
C GLU A 53 10.30 -0.22 -1.00
N LYS A 54 10.41 1.08 -1.31
CA LYS A 54 11.69 1.71 -1.61
C LYS A 54 12.33 2.25 -0.33
N ILE A 55 13.60 1.90 -0.08
CA ILE A 55 14.40 2.51 0.98
C ILE A 55 14.72 3.95 0.56
N VAL A 56 14.27 4.92 1.37
CA VAL A 56 14.42 6.35 1.08
C VAL A 56 15.62 7.00 1.79
N CYS A 57 16.10 6.39 2.87
CA CYS A 57 17.21 6.90 3.66
C CYS A 57 17.83 5.83 4.56
N ASN A 58 19.12 5.98 4.83
CA ASN A 58 19.87 5.19 5.81
C ASN A 58 20.40 6.10 6.90
N LEU A 59 20.19 5.73 8.16
CA LEU A 59 20.66 6.48 9.31
C LEU A 59 21.41 5.56 10.27
N GLU A 60 22.43 6.11 10.91
CA GLU A 60 23.21 5.45 11.95
C GLU A 60 22.88 6.08 13.31
N VAL A 61 22.51 5.24 14.28
CA VAL A 61 22.30 5.68 15.67
C VAL A 61 23.67 5.82 16.35
N ARG A 62 24.02 7.02 16.77
CA ARG A 62 25.30 7.30 17.45
C ARG A 62 25.16 7.40 18.96
N ASP A 63 24.13 8.10 19.40
CA ASP A 63 23.88 8.34 20.82
C ASP A 63 22.42 8.06 21.16
N VAL A 64 22.17 7.68 22.41
CA VAL A 64 20.82 7.44 22.91
C VAL A 64 20.60 8.26 24.17
N PHE A 65 19.63 9.17 24.11
CA PHE A 65 19.27 10.06 25.19
C PHE A 65 18.00 9.57 25.89
N LYS A 66 18.01 9.52 27.22
CA LYS A 66 16.80 9.24 28.01
C LYS A 66 16.25 10.54 28.56
N ILE A 67 15.07 10.94 28.09
CA ILE A 67 14.38 12.15 28.51
C ILE A 67 13.13 11.72 29.29
N THR A 68 13.02 12.13 30.55
CA THR A 68 11.94 11.69 31.47
C THR A 68 10.52 11.92 30.94
N LYS A 69 10.29 12.97 30.13
CA LYS A 69 8.96 13.30 29.58
C LYS A 69 8.67 12.70 28.19
N VAL A 70 9.70 12.34 27.42
CA VAL A 70 9.57 11.96 26.00
C VAL A 70 9.94 10.50 25.77
N GLY A 71 10.67 9.89 26.71
CA GLY A 71 11.19 8.54 26.59
C GLY A 71 12.62 8.53 26.04
N THR A 72 12.94 7.47 25.30
CA THR A 72 14.26 7.28 24.71
C THR A 72 14.31 7.93 23.33
N VAL A 73 15.27 8.82 23.11
CA VAL A 73 15.50 9.51 21.84
C VAL A 73 16.83 9.03 21.27
N ALA A 74 16.80 8.55 20.03
CA ALA A 74 18.01 8.18 19.29
C ALA A 74 18.59 9.43 18.58
N GLY A 75 19.82 9.77 18.91
CA GLY A 75 20.64 10.70 18.14
C GLY A 75 21.20 9.99 16.92
N CYS A 76 20.63 10.27 15.76
CA CYS A 76 20.99 9.64 14.49
C CYS A 76 21.74 10.60 13.57
N MET A 77 22.68 10.07 12.79
CA MET A 77 23.25 10.75 11.65
C MET A 77 22.72 10.12 10.36
N VAL A 78 22.28 10.95 9.42
CA VAL A 78 21.91 10.50 8.08
C VAL A 78 23.19 10.12 7.34
N LEU A 79 23.25 8.90 6.83
CA LEU A 79 24.34 8.43 5.99
C LEU A 79 24.03 8.67 4.52
N ASP A 80 22.79 8.40 4.12
CA ASP A 80 22.31 8.57 2.76
C ASP A 80 20.81 8.85 2.71
N GLY A 81 20.38 9.61 1.69
CA GLY A 81 18.99 9.93 1.41
C GLY A 81 18.41 11.04 2.30
N LYS A 82 17.07 11.04 2.42
CA LYS A 82 16.32 12.02 3.22
C LYS A 82 15.24 11.36 4.04
N ILE A 83 15.19 11.67 5.33
CA ILE A 83 14.14 11.20 6.24
C ILE A 83 13.03 12.24 6.36
N HIS A 84 11.78 11.80 6.28
CA HIS A 84 10.60 12.64 6.51
C HIS A 84 9.90 12.19 7.78
N ARG A 85 9.18 13.09 8.45
CA ARG A 85 8.45 12.78 9.69
C ARG A 85 7.43 11.63 9.55
N ASN A 86 6.92 11.39 8.34
CA ASN A 86 5.93 10.34 8.07
C ASN A 86 6.55 9.04 7.51
N THR A 87 7.88 8.96 7.45
CA THR A 87 8.58 7.78 6.92
C THR A 87 8.45 6.60 7.89
N LYS A 88 8.14 5.41 7.36
CA LYS A 88 8.22 4.15 8.11
C LYS A 88 9.69 3.80 8.34
N ILE A 89 10.00 3.35 9.56
CA ILE A 89 11.36 3.04 9.96
C ILE A 89 11.48 1.58 10.40
N ARG A 90 12.65 1.01 10.13
CA ARG A 90 13.09 -0.28 10.66
C ARG A 90 14.41 -0.08 11.37
N ILE A 91 14.48 -0.50 12.62
CA ILE A 91 15.72 -0.47 13.39
C ILE A 91 16.37 -1.84 13.24
N ILE A 92 17.61 -1.83 12.76
CA ILE A 92 18.40 -3.03 12.51
C ILE A 92 19.59 -2.99 13.46
N ARG A 93 19.84 -4.12 14.15
CA ARG A 93 21.03 -4.32 14.97
C ARG A 93 21.60 -5.70 14.64
N ASP A 94 22.89 -5.74 14.32
CA ASP A 94 23.60 -6.97 13.92
C ASP A 94 22.91 -7.75 12.79
N GLY A 95 22.33 -7.04 11.83
CA GLY A 95 21.60 -7.62 10.69
C GLY A 95 20.17 -8.10 11.01
N ILE A 96 19.72 -7.99 12.26
CA ILE A 96 18.37 -8.40 12.68
C ILE A 96 17.48 -7.16 12.85
N VAL A 97 16.26 -7.22 12.31
CA VAL A 97 15.24 -6.18 12.52
C VAL A 97 14.71 -6.30 13.95
N ILE A 98 15.10 -5.37 14.82
CA ILE A 98 14.67 -5.35 16.22
C ILE A 98 13.37 -4.58 16.43
N HIS A 99 13.04 -3.67 15.52
CA HIS A 99 11.82 -2.86 15.59
C HIS A 99 11.38 -2.39 14.21
N THR A 100 10.07 -2.31 14.00
CA THR A 100 9.45 -1.72 12.81
C THR A 100 8.31 -0.83 13.27
N GLY A 101 8.25 0.39 12.76
CA GLY A 101 7.27 1.37 13.21
C GLY A 101 7.26 2.65 12.39
N VAL A 102 6.55 3.64 12.89
CA VAL A 102 6.50 5.00 12.35
C VAL A 102 7.25 5.95 13.30
N LEU A 103 7.80 7.03 12.75
CA LEU A 103 8.44 8.06 13.55
C LEU A 103 7.40 8.80 14.42
N GLY A 104 7.68 8.92 15.71
CA GLY A 104 6.86 9.74 16.61
C GLY A 104 7.16 11.24 16.47
N SER A 105 8.45 11.59 16.45
CA SER A 105 8.94 12.95 16.28
C SER A 105 10.25 12.97 15.52
N LEU A 106 10.47 14.04 14.74
CA LEU A 106 11.71 14.30 14.03
C LEU A 106 12.18 15.70 14.43
N LYS A 107 13.30 15.75 15.13
CA LYS A 107 13.91 16.98 15.62
C LYS A 107 15.34 17.09 15.12
N ARG A 108 15.72 18.29 14.69
CA ARG A 108 17.12 18.64 14.46
C ARG A 108 17.56 19.49 15.64
N PHE A 109 18.41 18.91 16.49
CA PHE A 109 18.75 19.49 17.79
C PHE A 109 17.49 19.70 18.66
N LYS A 110 17.00 20.93 18.78
CA LYS A 110 15.81 21.28 19.59
C LYS A 110 14.56 21.57 18.75
N ASP A 111 14.74 21.79 17.44
CA ASP A 111 13.68 22.27 16.56
C ASP A 111 12.98 21.12 15.84
N ASP A 112 11.64 21.19 15.77
CA ASP A 112 10.84 20.25 14.99
C ASP A 112 10.99 20.53 13.50
N VAL A 113 11.32 19.50 12.74
CA VAL A 113 11.58 19.61 11.30
C VAL A 113 10.75 18.60 10.52
N LYS A 114 10.37 18.97 9.30
CA LYS A 114 9.60 18.10 8.40
C LYS A 114 10.49 17.04 7.74
N GLU A 115 11.71 17.44 7.38
CA GLU A 115 12.71 16.58 6.74
C GLU A 115 14.12 16.84 7.29
N VAL A 116 14.98 15.82 7.23
CA VAL A 116 16.42 15.91 7.50
C VAL A 116 17.17 15.12 6.43
N SER A 117 18.31 15.66 6.01
CA SER A 117 19.26 15.08 5.06
C SER A 117 20.65 15.05 5.65
#